data_AF-A0A7K2E0X2-F1
#
_entry.id   AF-A0A7K2E0X2-F1
#
_cell.length_a   1.000
_cell.length_b   1.000
_cell.length_c   1.000
_cell.angle_alpha   90.00
_cell.angle_beta   90.00
_cell.angle_gamma   90.00
#
_symmetry.space_group_name_H-M   'P 1'
#
loop_
_entity.id
_entity.type
_entity.pdbx_description
1 polymer ?
#
loop_
_entity_poly.entity_id
_entity_poly.type
_entity_poly.pdbx_seq_one_letter_code
_entity_poly.pdbx_strand_id
1 'polypeptide(L)'
;MSNLSVTEALKLVDISKTTLYADISKGVLSCDVDAKGRKRIDPAELQRVYGKLKSEQNGTPNLNGTEQNQTHAIVPQNDPEIVLLLKSHIERLETEVSVAREREQNLMEMLAIEQQKTLRMLPAPKGTKKRWSLRNIFRLT
;
A
#
# COMPACT_ATOMS: atom_id res chain seq x y z
N MET A 1 22.41 0.48 26.81
CA MET A 1 21.82 1.51 25.92
C MET A 1 21.44 2.71 26.77
N SER A 2 21.66 3.95 26.30
CA SER A 2 21.24 5.16 27.03
C SER A 2 19.80 5.53 26.66
N ASN A 3 18.90 5.61 27.64
CA ASN A 3 17.51 6.02 27.38
C ASN A 3 17.44 7.50 27.03
N LEU A 4 16.70 7.81 25.96
CA LEU A 4 16.55 9.16 25.41
C LEU A 4 15.42 9.92 26.10
N SER A 5 15.56 11.25 26.16
CA SER A 5 14.45 12.14 26.47
C SER A 5 13.44 12.17 25.31
N VAL A 6 12.20 12.56 25.63
CA VAL A 6 11.13 12.75 24.63
C VAL A 6 11.55 13.71 23.51
N THR A 7 12.30 14.77 23.86
CA THR A 7 12.81 15.75 22.89
C THR A 7 13.87 15.18 21.97
N GLU A 8 14.72 14.26 22.46
CA GLU A 8 15.71 13.58 21.64
C GLU A 8 15.04 12.53 20.75
N ALA A 9 14.05 11.80 21.27
CA ALA A 9 13.24 10.87 20.50
C ALA A 9 12.60 11.57 19.29
N LEU A 10 11.97 12.74 19.49
CA LEU A 10 11.36 13.51 18.40
C LEU A 10 12.33 13.99 17.32
N LYS A 11 13.64 14.09 17.61
CA LYS A 11 14.66 14.41 16.60
C LYS A 11 14.98 13.20 15.72
N LEU A 12 14.79 11.99 16.25
CA LEU A 12 15.11 10.73 15.57
C LEU A 12 13.95 10.19 14.74
N VAL A 13 12.71 10.57 15.04
CA VAL A 13 11.51 10.11 14.32
C VAL A 13 10.76 11.28 13.68
N ASP A 14 9.95 11.01 12.65
CA ASP A 14 9.16 12.04 11.95
C ASP A 14 7.72 12.08 12.41
N ILE A 15 7.53 12.35 13.70
CA ILE A 15 6.20 12.42 14.31
C ILE A 15 6.06 13.65 15.21
N SER A 16 4.82 14.07 15.40
CA SER A 16 4.50 15.16 16.31
C SER A 16 4.68 14.74 17.77
N LYS A 17 4.99 15.71 18.63
CA LYS A 17 5.03 15.52 20.09
C LYS A 17 3.70 14.93 20.62
N THR A 18 2.57 15.40 20.10
CA THR A 18 1.24 14.91 20.46
C THR A 18 1.05 13.43 20.14
N THR A 19 1.49 13.00 18.95
CA THR A 19 1.44 11.58 18.55
C THR A 19 2.28 10.72 19.47
N LEU A 20 3.52 11.13 19.75
CA LEU A 20 4.42 10.39 20.64
C LEU A 20 3.83 10.20 22.05
N TYR A 21 3.22 11.22 22.64
CA TYR A 21 2.55 11.07 23.94
C TYR A 21 1.29 10.20 23.88
N ALA A 22 0.54 10.27 22.78
CA ALA A 22 -0.63 9.41 22.57
C ALA A 22 -0.21 7.93 22.51
N ASP A 23 0.85 7.61 21.79
CA ASP A 23 1.35 6.24 21.64
C ASP A 23 1.89 5.68 22.96
N ILE A 24 2.53 6.53 23.78
CA ILE A 24 2.90 6.17 25.16
C ILE A 24 1.64 5.90 26.01
N SER A 25 0.63 6.76 25.94
CA SER A 25 -0.60 6.58 26.73
C SER A 25 -1.42 5.35 26.33
N LYS A 26 -1.35 4.97 25.06
CA LYS A 26 -2.00 3.79 24.49
C LYS A 26 -1.22 2.50 24.76
N GLY A 27 0.01 2.59 25.27
CA GLY A 27 0.89 1.44 25.49
C GLY A 27 1.53 0.88 24.22
N VAL A 28 1.47 1.61 23.10
CA VAL A 28 2.11 1.21 21.83
C VAL A 28 3.63 1.37 21.93
N LEU A 29 4.07 2.43 22.63
CA LEU A 29 5.47 2.74 22.88
C LEU A 29 5.78 2.59 24.37
N SER A 30 6.76 1.74 24.71
CA SER A 30 7.21 1.58 26.09
C SER A 30 8.09 2.75 26.52
N CYS A 31 7.87 3.26 27.74
CA CYS A 31 8.73 4.28 28.33
C CYS A 31 9.03 3.96 29.80
N ASP A 32 10.23 4.29 30.21
CA ASP A 32 10.67 4.27 31.60
C ASP A 32 10.48 5.66 32.24
N VAL A 33 10.35 5.71 33.56
CA VAL A 33 10.23 6.95 34.33
C VAL A 33 11.45 7.08 35.22
N ASP A 34 12.28 8.08 34.90
CA ASP A 34 13.47 8.42 35.68
C ASP A 34 13.10 8.80 37.13
N ALA A 35 14.05 8.75 38.07
CA ALA A 35 13.87 9.12 39.48
C ALA A 35 13.31 10.55 39.69
N LYS A 36 13.38 11.38 38.64
CA LYS A 36 12.85 12.76 38.59
C LYS A 36 11.46 12.85 37.93
N GLY A 37 10.77 11.73 37.70
CA GLY A 37 9.44 11.69 37.07
C GLY A 37 9.44 11.99 35.57
N ARG A 38 10.60 11.95 34.91
CA ARG A 38 10.74 12.29 33.48
C ARG A 38 10.69 11.02 32.64
N LYS A 39 9.90 11.04 31.55
CA LYS A 39 9.80 9.92 30.61
C LYS A 39 11.10 9.74 29.84
N ARG A 40 11.57 8.51 29.80
CA ARG A 40 12.78 8.04 29.12
C ARG A 40 12.39 6.93 28.16
N ILE A 41 12.87 7.00 26.93
CA ILE A 41 12.46 6.09 25.85
C ILE A 41 13.71 5.39 25.34
N ASP A 42 13.63 4.07 25.18
CA ASP A 42 14.70 3.29 24.58
C ASP A 42 14.73 3.53 23.05
N PRO A 43 15.90 3.85 22.45
CA PRO A 43 16.06 3.87 21.00
C PRO A 43 15.53 2.61 20.28
N ALA A 44 15.67 1.43 20.88
CA ALA A 44 15.19 0.18 20.28
C ALA A 44 13.66 0.15 20.19
N GLU A 45 12.97 0.71 21.19
CA GLU A 45 11.51 0.85 21.16
C GLU A 45 11.04 1.84 20.09
N LEU A 46 11.78 2.95 19.89
CA LEU A 46 11.50 3.88 18.80
C LEU A 46 11.65 3.22 17.43
N GLN A 47 12.70 2.42 17.25
CA GLN A 47 12.93 1.70 16.01
C GLN A 47 11.88 0.61 15.77
N ARG A 48 11.43 -0.08 16.83
CA ARG A 48 10.35 -1.09 16.74
C ARG A 48 9.02 -0.47 16.30
N VAL A 49 8.67 0.69 16.85
CA VAL A 49 7.35 1.31 16.62
C VAL A 49 7.33 2.14 15.34
N TYR A 50 8.37 2.91 15.07
CA TYR A 50 8.39 3.88 13.96
C TYR A 50 9.35 3.51 12.83
N GLY A 51 10.14 2.44 12.99
CA GLY A 51 11.07 1.99 11.97
C GLY A 51 12.38 2.78 11.93
N LYS A 52 12.88 3.06 10.73
CA LYS A 52 14.22 3.65 10.52
C LYS A 52 14.33 5.06 11.12
N LEU A 53 15.35 5.27 11.95
CA LEU A 53 15.60 6.56 12.62
C LEU A 53 16.35 7.54 11.69
N LYS A 54 16.05 8.84 11.79
CA LYS A 54 16.64 9.93 10.99
C LYS A 54 18.18 10.01 11.07
N SER A 55 18.78 9.58 12.19
CA SER A 55 20.24 9.55 12.33
C SER A 55 20.92 8.56 11.38
N GLU A 56 20.21 7.55 10.88
CA GLU A 56 20.72 6.60 9.89
C GLU A 56 20.65 7.13 8.45
N GLN A 57 20.01 8.29 8.21
CA GLN A 57 19.91 8.89 6.87
C GLN A 57 21.10 9.79 6.50
N ASN A 58 21.87 10.30 7.48
CA ASN A 58 22.93 11.29 7.25
C ASN A 58 24.37 10.79 7.48
N GLY A 59 24.56 9.49 7.70
CA GLY A 59 25.88 8.88 7.85
C GLY A 59 26.34 8.18 6.57
N THR A 60 27.29 8.77 5.86
CA THR A 60 28.19 8.03 4.96
C THR A 60 28.74 6.78 5.66
N PRO A 61 28.96 5.65 4.96
CA PRO A 61 29.36 4.40 5.58
C PRO A 61 30.81 4.54 6.07
N ASN A 62 31.00 4.83 7.35
CA ASN A 62 32.33 4.84 7.93
C ASN A 62 32.70 3.39 8.26
N LEU A 63 33.44 2.80 7.34
CA LEU A 63 34.22 1.59 7.55
C LEU A 63 35.31 1.91 8.58
N ASN A 64 35.45 1.00 9.57
CA ASN A 64 36.58 0.82 10.49
C ASN A 64 36.42 1.41 11.91
N GLY A 65 36.37 0.51 12.91
CA GLY A 65 36.66 0.89 14.30
C GLY A 65 36.18 -0.06 15.41
N THR A 66 36.63 -1.32 15.39
CA THR A 66 36.73 -2.22 16.57
C THR A 66 35.47 -3.01 17.00
N GLU A 67 35.23 -4.05 16.21
CA GLU A 67 34.92 -5.43 16.60
C GLU A 67 35.13 -5.78 18.09
N GLN A 68 34.11 -6.33 18.77
CA GLN A 68 34.06 -7.73 19.21
C GLN A 68 32.59 -8.19 19.36
N ASN A 69 32.23 -9.17 18.52
CA ASN A 69 31.12 -10.14 18.67
C ASN A 69 29.67 -9.63 18.79
N GLN A 70 29.04 -9.38 17.65
CA GLN A 70 28.13 -10.33 16.99
C GLN A 70 27.54 -9.64 15.75
N THR A 71 28.36 -9.58 14.72
CA THR A 71 27.95 -9.21 13.38
C THR A 71 27.15 -10.37 12.79
N HIS A 72 25.85 -10.43 13.07
CA HIS A 72 24.94 -10.82 11.99
C HIS A 72 24.77 -9.59 11.11
N ALA A 73 25.78 -9.36 10.27
CA ALA A 73 25.54 -8.69 9.00
C ALA A 73 24.49 -9.55 8.31
N ILE A 74 23.23 -9.12 8.39
CA ILE A 74 22.18 -9.60 7.50
C ILE A 74 22.57 -9.01 6.14
N VAL A 75 23.55 -9.64 5.49
CA VAL A 75 23.41 -9.90 4.06
C VAL A 75 21.99 -10.46 3.96
N PRO A 76 21.07 -9.87 3.17
CA PRO A 76 19.87 -10.59 2.83
C PRO A 76 20.35 -11.79 2.02
N GLN A 77 20.72 -12.86 2.73
CA GLN A 77 20.74 -14.21 2.23
C GLN A 77 19.29 -14.37 1.80
N ASN A 78 19.02 -14.08 0.53
CA ASN A 78 17.75 -14.45 -0.07
C ASN A 78 17.75 -15.96 0.02
N ASP A 79 17.18 -16.48 1.12
CA ASP A 79 17.12 -17.92 1.36
C ASP A 79 16.54 -18.52 0.07
N PRO A 80 17.28 -19.40 -0.62
CA PRO A 80 16.86 -19.89 -1.93
C PRO A 80 15.50 -20.57 -1.84
N GLU A 81 15.18 -21.14 -0.67
CA GLU A 81 13.87 -21.68 -0.33
C GLU A 81 12.76 -20.63 -0.29
N ILE A 82 13.00 -19.46 0.30
CA ILE A 82 12.03 -18.34 0.31
C ILE A 82 11.81 -17.82 -1.11
N VAL A 83 12.87 -17.70 -1.92
CA VAL A 83 12.76 -17.27 -3.32
C VAL A 83 11.96 -18.28 -4.15
N LEU A 84 12.16 -19.58 -3.94
CA LEU A 84 11.40 -20.63 -4.60
C LEU A 84 9.92 -20.62 -4.18
N LEU A 85 9.64 -20.44 -2.89
CA LEU A 85 8.28 -20.33 -2.37
C LEU A 85 7.55 -19.09 -2.93
N LEU A 86 8.23 -17.95 -3.01
CA LEU A 86 7.66 -16.73 -3.59
C LEU A 86 7.37 -16.92 -5.08
N LYS A 87 8.28 -17.56 -5.83
CA LYS A 87 8.06 -17.87 -7.25
C LYS A 87 6.87 -18.80 -7.47
N SER A 88 6.73 -19.86 -6.68
CA SER A 88 5.59 -20.77 -6.79
C SER A 88 4.26 -20.08 -6.44
N HIS A 89 4.29 -19.17 -5.47
CA HIS A 89 3.12 -18.36 -5.14
C HIS A 89 2.73 -17.41 -6.28
N ILE A 90 3.70 -16.76 -6.92
CA ILE A 90 3.48 -15.91 -8.09
C ILE A 90 2.86 -16.71 -9.23
N GLU A 91 3.43 -17.86 -9.57
CA GLU A 91 2.92 -18.73 -10.64
C GLU A 91 1.47 -19.18 -10.36
N ARG A 92 1.17 -19.54 -9.12
CA ARG A 92 -0.21 -19.88 -8.71
C ARG A 92 -1.15 -18.69 -8.85
N LEU A 93 -0.74 -17.50 -8.42
CA LEU A 93 -1.57 -16.30 -8.56
C LEU A 93 -1.79 -15.92 -10.03
N GLU A 94 -0.76 -16.03 -10.87
CA GLU A 94 -0.86 -15.76 -12.31
C GLU A 94 -1.83 -16.72 -13.00
N THR A 95 -1.78 -18.02 -12.63
CA THR A 95 -2.73 -19.03 -13.14
C THR A 95 -4.15 -18.81 -12.65
N GLU A 96 -4.36 -18.43 -11.37
CA GLU A 96 -5.69 -18.08 -10.87
C GLU A 96 -6.27 -16.86 -11.60
N VAL A 97 -5.44 -15.84 -11.84
CA VAL A 97 -5.85 -14.63 -12.58
C VAL A 97 -6.16 -14.95 -14.04
N SER A 98 -5.40 -15.81 -14.70
CA SER A 98 -5.66 -16.20 -16.09
C SER A 98 -7.00 -16.95 -16.21
N VAL A 99 -7.25 -17.92 -15.33
CA VAL A 99 -8.50 -18.68 -15.28
C VAL A 99 -9.70 -17.77 -14.96
N ALA A 100 -9.54 -16.83 -14.03
CA ALA A 100 -10.58 -15.86 -13.71
C ALA A 100 -10.94 -14.99 -14.92
N ARG A 101 -9.93 -14.47 -15.64
CA ARG A 101 -10.13 -13.68 -16.86
C ARG A 101 -10.82 -14.47 -17.98
N GLU A 102 -10.43 -15.72 -18.18
CA GLU A 102 -11.08 -16.60 -19.16
C GLU A 102 -12.55 -16.83 -18.81
N ARG A 103 -12.85 -17.09 -17.52
CA ARG A 103 -14.22 -17.23 -17.04
C ARG A 103 -15.04 -15.96 -17.26
N GLU A 104 -14.48 -14.80 -16.98
CA GLU A 104 -15.13 -13.51 -17.24
C GLU A 104 -15.43 -13.31 -18.72
N GLN A 105 -14.48 -13.63 -19.61
CA GLN A 105 -14.67 -13.55 -21.06
C GLN A 105 -15.80 -14.46 -21.53
N ASN A 106 -15.82 -15.71 -21.09
CA ASN A 106 -16.87 -16.67 -21.43
C ASN A 106 -18.26 -16.21 -20.95
N LEU A 107 -18.34 -15.61 -19.76
CA LEU A 107 -19.59 -15.05 -19.23
C LEU A 107 -20.04 -13.82 -20.02
N MET A 108 -19.11 -12.93 -20.38
CA MET A 108 -19.43 -11.76 -21.21
C MET A 108 -19.92 -12.17 -22.60
N GLU A 109 -19.31 -13.17 -23.23
CA GLU A 109 -19.76 -13.70 -24.52
C GLU A 109 -21.17 -14.30 -24.41
N MET A 110 -21.42 -15.09 -23.37
CA MET A 110 -22.75 -15.66 -23.10
C MET A 110 -23.82 -14.58 -22.93
N LEU A 111 -23.52 -13.53 -22.14
CA LEU A 111 -24.42 -12.39 -21.95
C LEU A 111 -24.66 -11.63 -23.26
N ALA A 112 -23.62 -11.43 -24.09
CA ALA A 112 -23.76 -10.76 -25.38
C ALA A 112 -24.69 -11.54 -26.33
N ILE A 113 -24.57 -12.87 -26.36
CA ILE A 113 -25.45 -13.75 -27.14
C ILE A 113 -26.90 -13.63 -26.63
N GLU A 114 -27.11 -13.65 -25.32
CA GLU A 114 -28.44 -13.51 -24.71
C GLU A 114 -29.08 -12.14 -25.02
N GLN A 115 -28.30 -11.06 -24.90
CA GLN A 115 -28.74 -9.71 -25.28
C GLN A 115 -29.10 -9.61 -26.76
N GLN A 116 -28.28 -10.19 -27.65
CA GLN A 116 -28.59 -10.20 -29.07
C GLN A 116 -29.88 -10.98 -29.36
N LYS A 117 -30.08 -12.11 -28.68
CA LYS A 117 -31.28 -12.94 -28.79
C LYS A 117 -32.54 -12.19 -28.33
N THR A 118 -32.48 -11.49 -27.20
CA THR A 118 -33.60 -10.70 -26.67
C THR A 118 -33.95 -9.54 -27.59
N LEU A 119 -32.96 -8.80 -28.10
CA LEU A 119 -33.18 -7.71 -29.07
C LEU A 119 -33.90 -8.18 -30.35
N ARG A 120 -33.60 -9.38 -30.84
CA ARG A 120 -34.30 -9.97 -32.00
C ARG A 120 -35.75 -10.33 -31.73
N MET A 121 -36.11 -10.62 -30.47
CA MET A 121 -37.48 -10.95 -30.07
C MET A 121 -38.34 -9.72 -29.79
N LEU A 122 -37.74 -8.55 -29.60
CA LEU A 122 -38.47 -7.32 -29.32
C LEU A 122 -39.14 -6.78 -30.61
N PRO A 123 -40.42 -6.38 -30.54
CA PRO A 123 -41.09 -5.74 -31.68
C PRO A 123 -40.44 -4.40 -32.00
N ALA A 124 -40.44 -4.03 -33.28
CA ALA A 124 -39.83 -2.78 -33.75
C ALA A 124 -40.33 -1.57 -32.93
N PRO A 125 -39.44 -0.66 -32.52
CA PRO A 125 -39.84 0.51 -31.75
C PRO A 125 -40.89 1.30 -32.53
N LYS A 126 -42.03 1.60 -31.89
CA LYS A 126 -43.09 2.39 -32.50
C LYS A 126 -42.55 3.80 -32.79
N GLY A 127 -42.11 4.02 -34.02
CA GLY A 127 -41.49 5.28 -34.44
C GLY A 127 -42.46 6.44 -34.28
N THR A 128 -42.12 7.40 -33.41
CA THR A 128 -42.81 8.69 -33.37
C THR A 128 -42.37 9.49 -34.60
N LYS A 129 -43.27 9.62 -35.59
CA LYS A 129 -42.98 10.38 -36.81
C LYS A 129 -42.79 11.87 -36.46
N LYS A 130 -41.56 12.30 -36.19
CA LYS A 130 -41.19 13.73 -36.20
C LYS A 130 -41.22 14.19 -37.66
N ARG A 131 -42.31 14.84 -38.05
CA ARG A 131 -42.44 15.57 -39.33
C ARG A 131 -41.43 16.71 -39.33
N TRP A 132 -40.28 16.51 -39.95
CA TRP A 132 -39.40 17.62 -40.32
C TRP A 132 -40.08 18.42 -41.43
N SER A 133 -40.60 19.59 -41.06
CA SER A 133 -41.17 20.55 -42.00
C SER A 133 -40.04 21.27 -42.72
N LEU A 134 -39.79 20.92 -43.99
CA LEU A 134 -38.81 21.57 -44.88
C LEU A 134 -39.22 22.99 -45.35
N ARG A 135 -40.08 23.71 -44.61
CA ARG A 135 -40.63 25.00 -45.07
C ARG A 135 -39.72 26.21 -44.93
N ASN A 136 -38.51 26.10 -44.37
CA ASN A 136 -37.68 27.28 -44.03
C ASN A 136 -36.32 27.38 -44.74
N ILE A 137 -36.07 26.68 -45.85
CA ILE A 137 -34.74 26.72 -46.50
C ILE A 137 -34.60 27.83 -47.58
N PHE A 138 -35.68 28.49 -48.01
CA PHE A 138 -35.59 29.56 -49.02
C PHE A 138 -36.20 30.88 -48.55
N ARG A 139 -35.42 31.67 -47.79
CA ARG A 139 -35.57 33.14 -47.71
C ARG A 139 -34.21 33.79 -47.42
N LEU A 140 -33.39 33.97 -48.44
CA LEU A 140 -32.39 35.04 -48.51
C LEU A 140 -32.23 35.45 -49.98
N THR A 141 -32.99 36.47 -50.36
CA THR A 141 -32.67 37.48 -51.40
C THR A 141 -32.45 38.77 -50.63
#